data_AF-A0A7W0K1Z1-F1
#
_entry.id   AF-A0A7W0K1Z1-F1
#
_cell.length_a   1.000
_cell.length_b   1.000
_cell.length_c   1.000
_cell.angle_alpha   90.00
_cell.angle_beta   90.00
_cell.angle_gamma   90.00
#
_symmetry.space_group_name_H-M   'P 1'
#
loop_
_entity.id
_entity.type
_entity.pdbx_description
1 polymer ?
#
loop_
_entity_poly.entity_id
_entity_poly.type
_entity_poly.pdbx_seq_one_letter_code
_entity_poly.pdbx_strand_id
1 'polypeptide(L)'
;MGLAACGSSEDPPGSDPEAAASEAETQCQELFEAAGDAPASGADSFVFAASSDPATLNPFFASDGETFRVARQMFEGLVGTKPCTPDPAPLLATEWTGSDDGMSYTFTLQEGVTFHDGTDFNAEAVCANFEYWVNQPKGPAQTEDVSYYWISLFKGFRDSEIPSIYDSCEAPSPTEATITLTEPFAGFVPALSLPAFAMQSPTALEKYGTVADGEDPTSSEYALKHPTGTGPYMFGEWNRGKEIRLVAFDGYWGEKAKTPNVVLTTIEDTGAKRDALKNGEIDGFDLVAPGDLAGLEEAGMEIVQRPAFNILYLGMNQAVSPLDDPLVRQAIAHAIDKQAVADQTLPPGTEVA
;
A
#
# COMPACT_ATOMS: atom_id res chain seq x y z
N MET A 1 -11.92 20.37 -18.16
CA MET A 1 -12.44 19.82 -19.44
C MET A 1 -11.63 18.57 -19.72
N GLY A 2 -12.14 17.43 -19.28
CA GLY A 2 -11.48 16.14 -19.41
C GLY A 2 -11.65 15.58 -20.80
N LEU A 3 -10.56 15.15 -21.40
CA LEU A 3 -10.54 14.25 -22.55
C LEU A 3 -9.70 13.04 -22.12
N ALA A 4 -10.40 12.03 -21.61
CA ALA A 4 -9.92 10.66 -21.68
C ALA A 4 -9.81 10.31 -23.16
N ALA A 5 -8.59 10.14 -23.65
CA ALA A 5 -8.37 9.57 -24.97
C ALA A 5 -8.53 8.05 -24.86
N CYS A 6 -9.77 7.56 -24.97
CA CYS A 6 -9.99 6.19 -25.43
C CYS A 6 -9.56 6.14 -26.90
N GLY A 7 -8.29 5.81 -27.13
CA GLY A 7 -7.82 5.37 -28.44
C GLY A 7 -8.45 4.01 -28.72
N SER A 8 -9.28 3.93 -29.76
CA SER A 8 -9.65 2.67 -30.38
C SER A 8 -8.45 2.14 -31.15
N SER A 9 -7.56 1.45 -30.45
CA SER A 9 -6.65 0.48 -31.04
C SER A 9 -7.25 -0.90 -30.79
N GLU A 10 -7.49 -1.64 -31.86
CA GLU A 10 -7.85 -3.06 -31.80
C GLU A 10 -6.88 -3.77 -30.85
N ASP A 11 -7.43 -4.48 -29.86
CA ASP A 11 -6.66 -5.31 -28.94
C ASP A 11 -5.74 -6.24 -29.75
N PRO A 12 -4.49 -6.49 -29.31
CA PRO A 12 -3.62 -7.46 -29.96
C PRO A 12 -4.36 -8.81 -30.04
N PRO A 13 -4.27 -9.55 -31.16
CA PRO A 13 -4.91 -10.85 -31.24
C PRO A 13 -4.16 -11.83 -30.31
N GLY A 14 -4.70 -12.11 -29.13
CA GLY A 14 -4.25 -13.27 -28.34
C GLY A 14 -4.50 -13.28 -26.84
N SER A 15 -4.67 -12.15 -26.17
CA SER A 15 -4.83 -12.12 -24.71
C SER A 15 -6.17 -11.49 -24.34
N ASP A 16 -7.17 -12.33 -24.09
CA ASP A 16 -8.40 -11.91 -23.44
C ASP A 16 -8.04 -11.39 -22.03
N PRO A 17 -8.28 -10.09 -21.72
CA PRO A 17 -7.93 -9.52 -20.41
C PRO A 17 -8.58 -10.25 -19.25
N GLU A 18 -9.79 -10.82 -19.45
CA GLU A 18 -10.48 -11.61 -18.44
C GLU A 18 -9.78 -12.96 -18.24
N ALA A 19 -9.25 -13.57 -19.30
CA ALA A 19 -8.47 -14.80 -19.20
C ALA A 19 -7.12 -14.58 -18.50
N ALA A 20 -6.42 -13.49 -18.82
CA ALA A 20 -5.15 -13.13 -18.16
C ALA A 20 -5.34 -12.84 -16.66
N ALA A 21 -6.44 -12.16 -16.28
CA ALA A 21 -6.79 -11.97 -14.88
C ALA A 21 -7.10 -13.29 -14.18
N SER A 22 -7.85 -14.20 -14.82
CA SER A 22 -8.17 -15.52 -14.26
C SER A 22 -6.93 -16.41 -14.07
N GLU A 23 -5.98 -16.37 -15.00
CA GLU A 23 -4.71 -17.09 -14.88
C GLU A 23 -3.86 -16.54 -13.73
N ALA A 24 -3.80 -15.20 -13.60
CA ALA A 24 -3.11 -14.54 -12.50
C ALA A 24 -3.69 -14.93 -11.13
N GLU A 25 -5.01 -14.90 -11.00
CA GLU A 25 -5.70 -15.32 -9.78
C GLU A 25 -5.39 -16.78 -9.42
N THR A 26 -5.39 -17.67 -10.42
CA THR A 26 -5.09 -19.10 -10.24
C THR A 26 -3.65 -19.31 -9.75
N GLN A 27 -2.66 -18.68 -10.40
CA GLN A 27 -1.25 -18.78 -10.00
C GLN A 27 -1.03 -18.28 -8.57
N CYS A 28 -1.67 -17.17 -8.21
CA CYS A 28 -1.56 -16.66 -6.85
C CYS A 28 -2.24 -17.58 -5.82
N GLN A 29 -3.38 -18.20 -6.15
CA GLN A 29 -4.04 -19.17 -5.27
C GLN A 29 -3.15 -20.40 -5.03
N GLU A 30 -2.51 -20.93 -6.07
CA GLU A 30 -1.57 -22.04 -5.95
C GLU A 30 -0.40 -21.69 -5.01
N LEU A 31 0.14 -20.47 -5.11
CA LEU A 31 1.17 -19.99 -4.18
C LEU A 31 0.65 -19.87 -2.74
N PHE A 32 -0.57 -19.36 -2.55
CA PHE A 32 -1.17 -19.21 -1.23
C PHE A 32 -1.43 -20.56 -0.56
N GLU A 33 -1.90 -21.56 -1.32
CA GLU A 33 -2.08 -22.93 -0.85
C GLU A 33 -0.74 -23.63 -0.57
N ALA A 34 0.28 -23.40 -1.40
CA ALA A 34 1.61 -23.95 -1.22
C ALA A 34 2.33 -23.42 0.03
N ALA A 35 2.06 -22.16 0.40
CA ALA A 35 2.64 -21.54 1.59
C ALA A 35 2.25 -22.26 2.90
N GLY A 36 1.06 -22.89 2.93
CA GLY A 36 0.59 -23.75 4.02
C GLY A 36 0.68 -23.15 5.45
N ASP A 37 0.36 -23.96 6.45
CA ASP A 37 0.72 -23.66 7.84
C ASP A 37 2.21 -23.95 8.04
N ALA A 38 3.06 -23.01 7.62
CA ALA A 38 4.48 -23.04 7.97
C ALA A 38 4.58 -23.07 9.51
N PRO A 39 5.19 -24.12 10.10
CA PRO A 39 5.35 -24.18 11.54
C PRO A 39 6.16 -22.97 12.02
N ALA A 40 5.85 -22.47 13.21
CA ALA A 40 6.61 -21.38 13.83
C ALA A 40 8.11 -21.71 13.71
N SER A 41 8.83 -20.90 12.92
CA SER A 41 10.26 -21.08 12.80
C SER A 41 10.82 -20.75 14.18
N GLY A 42 11.69 -21.60 14.73
CA GLY A 42 12.41 -21.27 15.96
C GLY A 42 13.38 -20.08 15.79
N ALA A 43 13.24 -19.30 14.71
CA ALA A 43 14.04 -18.15 14.38
C ALA A 43 13.50 -16.90 15.09
N ASP A 44 14.41 -16.09 15.61
CA ASP A 44 14.05 -14.85 16.32
C ASP A 44 13.51 -13.76 15.39
N SER A 45 13.82 -13.82 14.10
CA SER A 45 13.45 -12.80 13.11
C SER A 45 13.23 -13.42 11.73
N PHE A 46 12.31 -12.82 10.97
CA PHE A 46 12.30 -12.90 9.52
C PHE A 46 12.93 -11.61 8.96
N VAL A 47 13.93 -11.72 8.10
CA VAL A 47 14.72 -10.61 7.56
C VAL A 47 14.47 -10.45 6.07
N PHE A 48 13.90 -9.32 5.65
CA PHE A 48 13.60 -9.01 4.27
C PHE A 48 14.49 -7.86 3.76
N ALA A 49 15.11 -8.02 2.59
CA ALA A 49 15.86 -6.93 1.95
C ALA A 49 14.95 -6.03 1.11
N ALA A 50 14.69 -4.84 1.65
CA ALA A 50 14.00 -3.72 1.03
C ALA A 50 14.92 -3.00 0.03
N SER A 51 14.32 -2.41 -1.01
CA SER A 51 15.07 -1.72 -2.09
C SER A 51 15.47 -0.30 -1.70
N SER A 52 14.77 0.32 -0.76
CA SER A 52 15.14 1.61 -0.18
C SER A 52 14.56 1.73 1.23
N ASP A 53 14.97 2.77 1.96
CA ASP A 53 14.33 3.16 3.22
C ASP A 53 12.92 3.70 2.92
N PRO A 54 11.89 3.42 3.75
CA PRO A 54 10.58 4.07 3.58
C PRO A 54 10.68 5.58 3.78
N ALA A 55 9.85 6.33 3.07
CA ALA A 55 9.84 7.78 3.20
C ALA A 55 9.31 8.23 4.58
N THR A 56 8.32 7.51 5.11
CA THR A 56 7.62 7.81 6.35
C THR A 56 7.09 6.53 6.99
N LEU A 57 6.70 6.56 8.28
CA LEU A 57 5.92 5.47 8.89
C LEU A 57 4.49 5.89 9.25
N ASN A 58 4.08 7.10 8.87
CA ASN A 58 2.68 7.49 8.87
C ASN A 58 2.09 7.14 7.49
N PRO A 59 1.25 6.09 7.38
CA PRO A 59 0.83 5.58 6.09
C PRO A 59 -0.06 6.57 5.32
N PHE A 60 -0.75 7.48 6.01
CA PHE A 60 -1.57 8.51 5.37
C PHE A 60 -0.75 9.43 4.44
N PHE A 61 0.52 9.68 4.79
CA PHE A 61 1.42 10.55 4.01
C PHE A 61 2.36 9.78 3.07
N ALA A 62 1.97 8.56 2.68
CA ALA A 62 2.79 7.68 1.87
C ALA A 62 2.17 7.40 0.51
N SER A 63 3.04 7.31 -0.50
CA SER A 63 2.70 6.86 -1.85
C SER A 63 3.66 5.78 -2.39
N ASP A 64 4.70 5.46 -1.63
CA ASP A 64 5.74 4.52 -2.02
C ASP A 64 5.49 3.09 -1.46
N GLY A 65 6.00 2.10 -2.18
CA GLY A 65 5.83 0.68 -1.83
C GLY A 65 6.59 0.25 -0.57
N GLU A 66 7.71 0.89 -0.23
CA GLU A 66 8.56 0.51 0.90
C GLU A 66 7.89 0.87 2.23
N THR A 67 7.32 2.07 2.31
CA THR A 67 6.47 2.53 3.41
C THR A 67 5.29 1.59 3.58
N PHE A 68 4.60 1.25 2.49
CA PHE A 68 3.46 0.34 2.56
C PHE A 68 3.84 -1.11 2.86
N ARG A 69 5.07 -1.54 2.62
CA ARG A 69 5.56 -2.86 3.06
C ARG A 69 5.61 -2.93 4.58
N VAL A 70 6.13 -1.88 5.22
CA VAL A 70 6.13 -1.74 6.68
C VAL A 70 4.71 -1.58 7.22
N ALA A 71 3.92 -0.67 6.62
CA ALA A 71 2.59 -0.33 7.12
C ALA A 71 1.66 -1.53 7.19
N ARG A 72 1.68 -2.43 6.19
CA ARG A 72 0.85 -3.66 6.18
C ARG A 72 1.15 -4.63 7.33
N GLN A 73 2.31 -4.52 7.98
CA GLN A 73 2.62 -5.34 9.16
C GLN A 73 2.07 -4.73 10.45
N MET A 74 1.86 -3.41 10.46
CA MET A 74 1.58 -2.62 11.66
C MET A 74 0.15 -2.10 11.73
N PHE A 75 -0.45 -1.78 10.59
CA PHE A 75 -1.75 -1.14 10.50
C PHE A 75 -2.70 -2.01 9.67
N GLU A 76 -3.98 -1.95 10.00
CA GLU A 76 -5.04 -2.61 9.25
C GLU A 76 -6.09 -1.57 8.85
N GLY A 77 -6.66 -1.73 7.65
CA GLY A 77 -7.80 -0.93 7.19
C GLY A 77 -9.13 -1.48 7.67
N LEU A 78 -10.20 -0.71 7.46
CA LEU A 78 -11.57 -1.21 7.60
C LEU A 78 -11.82 -2.38 6.64
N VAL A 79 -11.31 -2.23 5.41
CA VAL A 79 -11.52 -3.14 4.30
C VAL A 79 -10.17 -3.76 3.94
N GLY A 80 -10.14 -5.08 3.79
CA GLY A 80 -9.00 -5.79 3.20
C GLY A 80 -9.24 -6.08 1.72
N THR A 81 -8.40 -6.92 1.13
CA THR A 81 -8.63 -7.49 -0.19
C THR A 81 -8.76 -9.00 -0.09
N LYS A 82 -9.61 -9.61 -0.93
CA LYS A 82 -9.61 -11.07 -1.02
C LYS A 82 -8.22 -11.52 -1.49
N PRO A 83 -7.71 -12.66 -1.01
CA PRO A 83 -6.45 -13.20 -1.51
C PRO A 83 -6.45 -13.21 -3.04
N CYS A 84 -5.36 -12.72 -3.63
CA CYS A 84 -5.10 -12.77 -5.06
C CYS A 84 -5.98 -11.90 -5.98
N THR A 85 -6.89 -11.08 -5.44
CA THR A 85 -7.75 -10.20 -6.25
C THR A 85 -7.75 -8.78 -5.69
N PRO A 86 -8.12 -7.76 -6.49
CA PRO A 86 -8.35 -6.40 -6.00
C PRO A 86 -9.70 -6.24 -5.28
N ASP A 87 -10.51 -7.30 -5.17
CA ASP A 87 -11.84 -7.22 -4.59
C ASP A 87 -11.80 -6.90 -3.10
N PRO A 88 -12.67 -5.99 -2.61
CA PRO A 88 -12.86 -5.74 -1.19
C PRO A 88 -13.19 -7.02 -0.41
N ALA A 89 -12.62 -7.14 0.79
CA ALA A 89 -12.91 -8.19 1.76
C ALA A 89 -13.02 -7.62 3.18
N PRO A 90 -13.71 -8.33 4.10
CA PRO A 90 -13.69 -7.98 5.52
C PRO A 90 -12.27 -7.91 6.11
N LEU A 91 -12.04 -6.96 7.01
CA LEU A 91 -10.84 -6.87 7.86
C LEU A 91 -11.26 -6.34 9.24
N LEU A 92 -10.99 -5.08 9.56
CA LEU A 92 -11.48 -4.45 10.80
C LEU A 92 -12.99 -4.18 10.75
N ALA A 93 -13.57 -4.04 9.56
CA ALA A 93 -15.01 -4.13 9.34
C ALA A 93 -15.37 -5.54 8.85
N THR A 94 -16.34 -6.17 9.51
CA THR A 94 -16.85 -7.51 9.15
C THR A 94 -17.87 -7.44 8.01
N GLU A 95 -18.58 -6.32 7.90
CA GLU A 95 -19.62 -6.06 6.91
C GLU A 95 -19.75 -4.54 6.68
N TRP A 96 -20.28 -4.17 5.51
CA TRP A 96 -20.70 -2.79 5.24
C TRP A 96 -21.94 -2.75 4.34
N THR A 97 -22.76 -1.71 4.53
CA THR A 97 -23.95 -1.44 3.70
C THR A 97 -23.91 -0.01 3.19
N GLY A 98 -24.11 0.19 1.89
CA GLY A 98 -24.25 1.50 1.27
C GLY A 98 -25.73 1.92 1.17
N SER A 99 -26.00 3.22 1.24
CA SER A 99 -27.31 3.80 0.96
C SER A 99 -27.68 3.72 -0.52
N ASP A 100 -28.97 3.78 -0.84
CA ASP A 100 -29.48 3.73 -2.22
C ASP A 100 -28.93 4.86 -3.12
N ASP A 101 -28.61 6.02 -2.54
CA ASP A 101 -28.01 7.16 -3.24
C ASP A 101 -26.48 7.08 -3.33
N GLY A 102 -25.85 6.09 -2.70
CA GLY A 102 -24.39 5.89 -2.69
C GLY A 102 -23.61 6.93 -1.91
N MET A 103 -24.27 7.70 -1.05
CA MET A 103 -23.68 8.80 -0.27
C MET A 103 -23.39 8.44 1.18
N SER A 104 -23.86 7.30 1.70
CA SER A 104 -23.58 6.87 3.07
C SER A 104 -23.22 5.39 3.11
N TYR A 105 -22.28 5.05 3.99
CA TYR A 105 -21.78 3.68 4.18
C TYR A 105 -21.66 3.38 5.66
N THR A 106 -22.40 2.38 6.13
CA THR A 106 -22.35 1.89 7.52
C THR A 106 -21.48 0.65 7.58
N PHE A 107 -20.48 0.65 8.45
CA PHE A 107 -19.56 -0.46 8.68
C PHE A 107 -19.84 -1.10 10.04
N THR A 108 -19.99 -2.43 10.04
CA THR A 108 -19.99 -3.24 11.26
C THR A 108 -18.55 -3.63 11.59
N LEU A 109 -18.09 -3.31 12.79
CA LEU A 109 -16.69 -3.42 13.20
C LEU A 109 -16.43 -4.70 14.01
N GLN A 110 -15.20 -5.20 13.91
CA GLN A 110 -14.70 -6.25 14.79
C GLN A 110 -14.73 -5.81 16.26
N GLU A 111 -15.14 -6.72 17.13
CA GLU A 111 -15.14 -6.50 18.58
C GLU A 111 -13.81 -6.96 19.21
N GLY A 112 -13.41 -6.28 20.29
CA GLY A 112 -12.26 -6.69 21.11
C GLY A 112 -10.88 -6.46 20.47
N VAL A 113 -10.82 -5.69 19.38
CA VAL A 113 -9.57 -5.25 18.76
C VAL A 113 -8.99 -4.09 19.55
N THR A 114 -7.67 -4.09 19.74
CA THR A 114 -6.93 -2.99 20.36
C THR A 114 -5.82 -2.51 19.44
N PHE A 115 -5.51 -1.22 19.55
CA PHE A 115 -4.28 -0.67 19.02
C PHE A 115 -3.08 -1.15 19.86
N HIS A 116 -1.87 -1.02 19.30
CA HIS A 116 -0.61 -1.41 19.97
C HIS A 116 -0.37 -0.72 21.31
N ASP A 117 -0.96 0.46 21.54
CA ASP A 117 -0.87 1.22 22.79
C ASP A 117 -1.93 0.82 23.84
N GLY A 118 -2.80 -0.15 23.52
CA GLY A 118 -3.88 -0.63 24.36
C GLY A 118 -5.19 0.16 24.25
N THR A 119 -5.26 1.18 23.39
CA THR A 119 -6.51 1.87 23.06
C THR A 119 -7.45 0.92 22.33
N ASP A 120 -8.74 0.93 22.66
CA ASP A 120 -9.73 0.10 21.95
C ASP A 120 -9.91 0.61 20.52
N PHE A 121 -9.97 -0.32 19.56
CA PHE A 121 -10.48 -0.02 18.23
C PHE A 121 -12.01 -0.13 18.23
N ASN A 122 -12.67 0.97 17.87
CA ASN A 122 -14.12 1.11 17.84
C ASN A 122 -14.55 2.18 16.83
N ALA A 123 -15.85 2.41 16.70
CA ALA A 123 -16.41 3.39 15.77
C ALA A 123 -15.95 4.84 16.02
N GLU A 124 -15.69 5.22 17.26
CA GLU A 124 -15.12 6.55 17.57
C GLU A 124 -13.69 6.67 17.01
N ALA A 125 -12.89 5.62 17.10
CA ALA A 125 -11.56 5.58 16.50
C ALA A 125 -11.61 5.66 14.96
N VAL A 126 -12.62 5.02 14.34
CA VAL A 126 -12.87 5.17 12.89
C VAL A 126 -13.15 6.62 12.54
N CYS A 127 -14.11 7.26 13.22
CA CYS A 127 -14.43 8.66 12.95
C CYS A 127 -13.26 9.60 13.23
N ALA A 128 -12.47 9.35 14.28
CA ALA A 128 -11.27 10.11 14.57
C ALA A 128 -10.22 10.03 13.45
N ASN A 129 -10.07 8.87 12.79
CA ASN A 129 -9.17 8.72 11.65
C ASN A 129 -9.65 9.52 10.42
N PHE A 130 -10.94 9.45 10.07
CA PHE A 130 -11.48 10.24 8.97
C PHE A 130 -11.40 11.74 9.24
N GLU A 131 -11.69 12.18 10.47
CA GLU A 131 -11.49 13.57 10.87
C GLU A 131 -10.02 13.97 10.85
N TYR A 132 -9.11 13.10 11.26
CA TYR A 132 -7.68 13.34 11.11
C TYR A 132 -7.32 13.57 9.63
N TRP A 133 -7.71 12.67 8.74
CA TRP A 133 -7.37 12.76 7.31
C TRP A 133 -7.91 14.01 6.63
N VAL A 134 -9.15 14.43 6.91
CA VAL A 134 -9.75 15.60 6.26
C VAL A 134 -9.26 16.94 6.84
N ASN A 135 -8.75 16.95 8.08
CA ASN A 135 -8.35 18.17 8.80
C ASN A 135 -6.83 18.36 8.86
N GLN A 136 -6.13 18.14 7.75
CA GLN A 136 -4.68 18.41 7.68
C GLN A 136 -4.36 19.90 7.73
N PRO A 137 -3.25 20.31 8.37
CA PRO A 137 -2.82 21.70 8.41
C PRO A 137 -2.47 22.24 7.03
N LYS A 138 -2.47 23.57 6.87
CA LYS A 138 -2.11 24.19 5.59
C LYS A 138 -0.62 24.01 5.30
N GLY A 139 -0.29 23.90 4.01
CA GLY A 139 1.09 23.82 3.54
C GLY A 139 1.48 22.40 3.12
N PRO A 140 2.65 21.88 3.55
CA PRO A 140 3.19 20.63 3.01
C PRO A 140 2.26 19.42 3.14
N ALA A 141 1.42 19.36 4.18
CA ALA A 141 0.49 18.26 4.37
C ALA A 141 -0.68 18.20 3.35
N GLN A 142 -0.92 19.26 2.58
CA GLN A 142 -2.00 19.32 1.58
C GLN A 142 -1.49 19.29 0.12
N THR A 143 -0.28 18.82 -0.13
CA THR A 143 0.25 18.69 -1.50
C THR A 143 -0.05 17.31 -2.09
N GLU A 144 -0.14 17.24 -3.43
CA GLU A 144 -0.34 15.99 -4.16
C GLU A 144 0.78 14.97 -3.92
N ASP A 145 2.01 15.42 -3.67
CA ASP A 145 3.15 14.54 -3.42
C ASP A 145 3.09 13.89 -2.02
N VAL A 146 2.47 14.56 -1.04
CA VAL A 146 2.48 14.16 0.37
C VAL A 146 1.19 13.43 0.75
N SER A 147 0.03 13.93 0.31
CA SER A 147 -1.29 13.36 0.61
C SER A 147 -1.97 12.81 -0.65
N TYR A 148 -1.17 12.16 -1.51
CA TYR A 148 -1.54 11.71 -2.84
C TYR A 148 -2.88 10.97 -2.90
N TYR A 149 -3.05 9.93 -2.08
CA TYR A 149 -4.26 9.09 -2.13
C TYR A 149 -5.50 9.83 -1.62
N TRP A 150 -5.36 10.63 -0.57
CA TRP A 150 -6.46 11.44 -0.07
C TRP A 150 -6.93 12.44 -1.13
N ILE A 151 -6.01 13.19 -1.73
CA ILE A 151 -6.36 14.18 -2.77
C ILE A 151 -6.95 13.49 -4.01
N SER A 152 -6.36 12.37 -4.45
CA SER A 152 -6.82 11.65 -5.64
C SER A 152 -8.21 11.04 -5.50
N LEU A 153 -8.56 10.56 -4.30
CA LEU A 153 -9.79 9.79 -4.06
C LEU A 153 -10.87 10.63 -3.37
N PHE A 154 -10.46 11.51 -2.44
CA PHE A 154 -11.35 12.36 -1.66
C PHE A 154 -11.32 13.84 -2.08
N LYS A 155 -10.59 14.18 -3.14
CA LYS A 155 -10.38 15.54 -3.70
C LYS A 155 -9.54 16.44 -2.82
N GLY A 156 -10.08 16.98 -1.75
CA GLY A 156 -9.37 17.93 -0.90
C GLY A 156 -9.65 17.75 0.58
N PHE A 157 -9.34 18.77 1.36
CA PHE A 157 -9.46 18.83 2.81
C PHE A 157 -10.63 19.72 3.21
N ARG A 158 -11.00 19.71 4.50
CA ARG A 158 -12.17 20.45 5.01
C ARG A 158 -12.07 21.94 4.68
N ASP A 159 -10.88 22.52 4.86
CA ASP A 159 -10.63 23.95 4.70
C ASP A 159 -9.79 24.29 3.45
N SER A 160 -9.72 23.46 2.40
CA SER A 160 -8.98 23.75 1.15
C SER A 160 -9.82 24.35 0.04
N GLU A 161 -9.12 24.89 -0.98
CA GLU A 161 -9.74 25.50 -2.16
C GLU A 161 -10.70 24.53 -2.87
N ILE A 162 -10.28 23.26 -2.95
CA ILE A 162 -11.14 22.15 -3.34
C ILE A 162 -11.55 21.44 -2.04
N PRO A 163 -12.84 21.38 -1.68
CA PRO A 163 -13.27 20.68 -0.47
C PRO A 163 -13.21 19.16 -0.66
N SER A 164 -13.14 18.43 0.45
CA SER A 164 -13.26 16.97 0.45
C SER A 164 -14.64 16.50 0.01
N ILE A 165 -14.72 15.30 -0.57
CA ILE A 165 -16.00 14.59 -0.70
C ILE A 165 -16.42 13.87 0.59
N TYR A 166 -15.51 13.69 1.56
CA TYR A 166 -15.91 13.24 2.90
C TYR A 166 -16.67 14.37 3.61
N ASP A 167 -17.86 14.06 4.13
CA ASP A 167 -18.69 15.01 4.88
C ASP A 167 -18.52 14.82 6.39
N SER A 168 -18.86 13.62 6.86
CA SER A 168 -18.94 13.30 8.28
C SER A 168 -18.82 11.81 8.58
N CYS A 169 -18.57 11.50 9.84
CA CYS A 169 -18.62 10.15 10.40
C CYS A 169 -19.43 10.16 11.70
N GLU A 170 -20.37 9.23 11.82
CA GLU A 170 -21.17 9.00 13.02
C GLU A 170 -20.83 7.63 13.62
N ALA A 171 -20.73 7.57 14.95
CA ALA A 171 -20.51 6.35 15.71
C ALA A 171 -21.76 6.03 16.56
N PRO A 172 -22.86 5.55 15.98
CA PRO A 172 -24.10 5.26 16.72
C PRO A 172 -23.93 4.19 17.80
N SER A 173 -22.92 3.34 17.68
CA SER A 173 -22.49 2.39 18.72
C SER A 173 -21.00 2.10 18.60
N PRO A 174 -20.34 1.46 19.60
CA PRO A 174 -18.92 1.12 19.51
C PRO A 174 -18.55 0.25 18.29
N THR A 175 -19.50 -0.50 17.74
CA THR A 175 -19.26 -1.46 16.64
C THR A 175 -19.89 -1.02 15.32
N GLU A 176 -20.42 0.20 15.23
CA GLU A 176 -21.07 0.70 14.03
C GLU A 176 -20.57 2.11 13.73
N ALA A 177 -19.92 2.28 12.58
CA ALA A 177 -19.47 3.58 12.08
C ALA A 177 -20.15 3.87 10.73
N THR A 178 -20.78 5.03 10.61
CA THR A 178 -21.44 5.47 9.38
C THR A 178 -20.70 6.66 8.80
N ILE A 179 -20.11 6.50 7.61
CA ILE A 179 -19.44 7.56 6.88
C ILE A 179 -20.39 8.13 5.83
N THR A 180 -20.47 9.47 5.76
CA THR A 180 -21.27 10.21 4.77
C THR A 180 -20.35 10.97 3.83
N LEU A 181 -20.69 10.95 2.54
CA LEU A 181 -20.02 11.65 1.46
C LEU A 181 -20.92 12.77 0.92
N THR A 182 -20.31 13.79 0.31
CA THR A 182 -21.05 14.92 -0.31
C THR A 182 -21.52 14.60 -1.73
N GLU A 183 -21.01 13.52 -2.34
CA GLU A 183 -21.43 12.99 -3.63
C GLU A 183 -21.17 11.48 -3.70
N PRO A 184 -21.88 10.74 -4.59
CA PRO A 184 -21.66 9.32 -4.75
C PRO A 184 -20.26 9.00 -5.29
N PHE A 185 -19.55 8.07 -4.65
CA PHE A 185 -18.23 7.62 -5.08
C PHE A 185 -18.15 6.09 -5.08
N ALA A 186 -18.29 5.49 -6.27
CA ALA A 186 -18.28 4.03 -6.43
C ALA A 186 -16.97 3.36 -5.96
N GLY A 187 -15.85 4.11 -5.96
CA GLY A 187 -14.55 3.63 -5.51
C GLY A 187 -14.35 3.71 -4.00
N PHE A 188 -15.34 4.17 -3.21
CA PHE A 188 -15.15 4.42 -1.78
C PHE A 188 -14.75 3.16 -0.99
N VAL A 189 -15.52 2.07 -1.08
CA VAL A 189 -15.20 0.83 -0.34
C VAL A 189 -13.85 0.23 -0.80
N PRO A 190 -13.57 0.06 -2.12
CA PRO A 190 -12.26 -0.40 -2.56
C PRO A 190 -11.10 0.51 -2.12
N ALA A 191 -11.30 1.84 -2.10
CA ALA A 191 -10.27 2.77 -1.66
C ALA A 191 -9.81 2.47 -0.23
N LEU A 192 -10.73 2.10 0.68
CA LEU A 192 -10.41 1.80 2.08
C LEU A 192 -9.55 0.53 2.29
N SER A 193 -9.23 -0.21 1.22
CA SER A 193 -8.22 -1.27 1.24
C SER A 193 -6.78 -0.76 1.11
N LEU A 194 -6.60 0.52 0.76
CA LEU A 194 -5.28 1.13 0.65
C LEU A 194 -4.67 1.30 2.04
N PRO A 195 -3.38 0.96 2.24
CA PRO A 195 -2.70 1.17 3.52
C PRO A 195 -2.71 2.63 3.97
N ALA A 196 -2.81 3.60 3.05
CA ALA A 196 -2.93 5.02 3.37
C ALA A 196 -4.17 5.37 4.21
N PHE A 197 -5.19 4.51 4.20
CA PHE A 197 -6.41 4.64 5.01
C PHE A 197 -6.50 3.57 6.10
N ALA A 198 -5.36 2.99 6.49
CA ALA A 198 -5.31 2.08 7.63
C ALA A 198 -5.55 2.85 8.94
N MET A 199 -6.16 2.17 9.92
CA MET A 199 -6.54 2.77 11.19
C MET A 199 -5.32 3.04 12.05
N GLN A 200 -5.17 4.30 12.48
CA GLN A 200 -4.11 4.78 13.36
C GLN A 200 -4.70 5.08 14.75
N SER A 201 -3.96 4.78 15.82
CA SER A 201 -4.43 5.04 17.18
C SER A 201 -4.69 6.54 17.40
N PRO A 202 -5.94 6.96 17.70
CA PRO A 202 -6.23 8.36 18.00
C PRO A 202 -5.42 8.88 19.20
N THR A 203 -5.20 8.03 20.21
CA THR A 203 -4.40 8.37 21.40
C THR A 203 -2.94 8.61 21.05
N ALA A 204 -2.35 7.81 20.15
CA ALA A 204 -0.98 8.04 19.70
C ALA A 204 -0.86 9.29 18.83
N LEU A 205 -1.83 9.52 17.92
CA LEU A 205 -1.87 10.74 17.10
C LEU A 205 -1.95 12.00 17.95
N GLU A 206 -2.82 12.02 18.97
CA GLU A 206 -2.95 13.15 19.89
C GLU A 206 -1.69 13.35 20.75
N LYS A 207 -1.12 12.26 21.27
CA LYS A 207 0.01 12.33 22.20
C LYS A 207 1.31 12.76 21.54
N TYR A 208 1.60 12.26 20.34
CA TYR A 208 2.89 12.48 19.67
C TYR A 208 2.82 13.51 18.54
N GLY A 209 1.61 13.84 18.07
CA GLY A 209 1.39 14.83 17.02
C GLY A 209 1.84 14.36 15.63
N THR A 210 1.15 14.84 14.60
CA THR A 210 1.37 14.39 13.21
C THR A 210 2.03 15.42 12.32
N VAL A 211 1.70 16.71 12.48
CA VAL A 211 2.28 17.83 11.72
C VAL A 211 1.71 19.16 12.22
N ALA A 212 2.54 20.19 12.37
CA ALA A 212 2.09 21.57 12.60
C ALA A 212 2.00 22.34 11.27
N ASP A 213 1.32 23.49 11.28
CA ASP A 213 1.20 24.36 10.09
C ASP A 213 2.57 24.69 9.47
N GLY A 214 2.72 24.38 8.18
CA GLY A 214 3.95 24.64 7.43
C GLY A 214 5.09 23.64 7.63
N GLU A 215 4.92 22.60 8.45
CA GLU A 215 5.94 21.57 8.68
C GLU A 215 5.77 20.34 7.77
N ASP A 216 6.86 19.59 7.59
CA ASP A 216 6.86 18.33 6.84
C ASP A 216 6.30 17.19 7.71
N PRO A 217 5.13 16.61 7.35
CA PRO A 217 4.50 15.56 8.15
C PRO A 217 5.31 14.26 8.26
N THR A 218 6.23 14.00 7.33
CA THR A 218 7.08 12.80 7.33
C THR A 218 8.15 12.83 8.42
N SER A 219 8.34 13.99 9.05
CA SER A 219 9.33 14.25 10.10
C SER A 219 8.75 14.33 11.52
N SER A 220 7.45 14.10 11.69
CA SER A 220 6.78 14.18 12.98
C SER A 220 7.24 13.11 13.97
N GLU A 221 7.11 13.39 15.26
CA GLU A 221 7.47 12.41 16.31
C GLU A 221 6.65 11.12 16.15
N TYR A 222 5.36 11.23 15.82
CA TYR A 222 4.53 10.08 15.46
C TYR A 222 5.13 9.28 14.31
N ALA A 223 5.41 9.92 13.16
CA ALA A 223 5.92 9.24 11.97
C ALA A 223 7.33 8.65 12.13
N LEU A 224 8.13 9.17 13.07
CA LEU A 224 9.52 8.72 13.28
C LEU A 224 9.66 7.64 14.35
N LYS A 225 8.80 7.64 15.37
CA LYS A 225 9.05 6.87 16.61
C LYS A 225 7.83 6.21 17.21
N HIS A 226 6.63 6.70 16.89
CA HIS A 226 5.40 6.20 17.50
C HIS A 226 4.28 5.83 16.50
N PRO A 227 4.59 5.24 15.32
CA PRO A 227 3.55 4.68 14.47
C PRO A 227 2.81 3.56 15.21
N THR A 228 1.50 3.69 15.35
CA THR A 228 0.68 2.84 16.25
C THR A 228 -0.60 2.40 15.52
N GLY A 229 -0.71 1.10 15.24
CA GLY A 229 -1.83 0.50 14.52
C GLY A 229 -2.45 -0.67 15.27
N THR A 230 -3.17 -1.55 14.57
CA THR A 230 -3.84 -2.75 15.12
C THR A 230 -3.24 -4.06 14.63
N GLY A 231 -2.24 -4.00 13.75
CA GLY A 231 -1.68 -5.16 13.05
C GLY A 231 -0.85 -6.11 13.92
N PRO A 232 -0.40 -7.24 13.36
CA PRO A 232 0.31 -8.29 14.09
C PRO A 232 1.70 -7.91 14.61
N TYR A 233 2.31 -6.84 14.08
CA TYR A 233 3.60 -6.34 14.55
C TYR A 233 3.51 -4.86 14.95
N MET A 234 4.25 -4.47 15.98
CA MET A 234 4.41 -3.11 16.46
C MET A 234 5.74 -2.53 16.01
N PHE A 235 5.85 -1.20 16.06
CA PHE A 235 7.12 -0.52 15.90
C PHE A 235 8.14 -0.97 16.95
N GLY A 236 9.33 -1.38 16.51
CA GLY A 236 10.48 -1.63 17.37
C GLY A 236 11.49 -0.49 17.28
N GLU A 237 12.19 -0.40 16.16
CA GLU A 237 13.23 0.60 15.92
C GLU A 237 13.34 0.92 14.42
N TRP A 238 13.74 2.15 14.11
CA TRP A 238 14.11 2.56 12.75
C TRP A 238 15.50 3.19 12.74
N ASN A 239 16.45 2.48 12.12
CA ASN A 239 17.76 3.01 11.78
C ASN A 239 17.75 3.46 10.32
N ARG A 240 17.53 4.76 10.12
CA ARG A 240 17.37 5.41 8.82
C ARG A 240 18.44 5.00 7.81
N GLY A 241 18.01 4.58 6.63
CA GLY A 241 18.87 4.11 5.54
C GLY A 241 19.52 2.74 5.77
N LYS A 242 19.17 2.03 6.85
CA LYS A 242 19.76 0.73 7.20
C LYS A 242 18.73 -0.35 7.45
N GLU A 243 17.88 -0.19 8.46
CA GLU A 243 16.89 -1.21 8.82
C GLU A 243 15.72 -0.66 9.64
N ILE A 244 14.57 -1.32 9.51
CA ILE A 244 13.43 -1.20 10.42
C ILE A 244 13.19 -2.55 11.08
N ARG A 245 13.09 -2.54 12.40
CA ARG A 245 12.70 -3.70 13.21
C ARG A 245 11.27 -3.51 13.70
N LEU A 246 10.45 -4.51 13.45
CA LEU A 246 9.10 -4.66 13.97
C LEU A 246 9.07 -5.83 14.96
N VAL A 247 8.26 -5.71 16.01
CA VAL A 247 8.15 -6.69 17.09
C VAL A 247 6.73 -7.25 17.16
N ALA A 248 6.57 -8.55 17.38
CA ALA A 248 5.25 -9.17 17.44
C ALA A 248 4.34 -8.50 18.49
N PHE A 249 3.07 -8.30 18.15
CA PHE A 249 2.05 -7.81 19.07
C PHE A 249 1.29 -8.98 19.70
N ASP A 250 1.61 -9.29 20.96
CA ASP A 250 0.93 -10.36 21.71
C ASP A 250 -0.59 -10.14 21.82
N GLY A 251 -1.05 -8.89 21.75
CA GLY A 251 -2.47 -8.51 21.79
C GLY A 251 -3.22 -8.66 20.47
N TYR A 252 -2.56 -9.07 19.37
CA TYR A 252 -3.19 -9.11 18.04
C TYR A 252 -4.44 -10.00 18.00
N TRP A 253 -5.51 -9.51 17.39
CA TRP A 253 -6.82 -10.16 17.38
C TRP A 253 -6.92 -11.33 16.37
N GLY A 254 -6.11 -11.29 15.30
CA GLY A 254 -6.07 -12.29 14.24
C GLY A 254 -5.03 -13.39 14.44
N GLU A 255 -4.53 -13.94 13.33
CA GLU A 255 -3.46 -14.95 13.35
C GLU A 255 -2.17 -14.37 13.93
N LYS A 256 -1.62 -15.05 14.94
CA LYS A 256 -0.41 -14.57 15.64
C LYS A 256 0.80 -14.56 14.72
N ALA A 257 1.66 -13.56 14.92
CA ALA A 257 2.97 -13.48 14.28
C ALA A 257 3.75 -14.80 14.41
N LYS A 258 4.28 -15.28 13.28
CA LYS A 258 5.05 -16.54 13.22
C LYS A 258 6.49 -16.40 13.73
N THR A 259 7.01 -15.17 13.80
CA THR A 259 8.32 -14.85 14.36
C THR A 259 8.19 -13.72 15.40
N PRO A 260 9.07 -13.67 16.40
CA PRO A 260 9.08 -12.56 17.36
C PRO A 260 9.38 -11.19 16.72
N ASN A 261 10.11 -11.18 15.60
CA ASN A 261 10.48 -9.96 14.89
C ASN A 261 10.34 -10.11 13.37
N VAL A 262 10.12 -8.98 12.72
CA VAL A 262 10.37 -8.77 11.29
C VAL A 262 11.39 -7.66 11.15
N VAL A 263 12.43 -7.88 10.34
CA VAL A 263 13.47 -6.89 10.05
C VAL A 263 13.45 -6.59 8.56
N LEU A 264 13.23 -5.33 8.20
CA LEU A 264 13.30 -4.84 6.84
C LEU A 264 14.63 -4.10 6.69
N THR A 265 15.62 -4.72 6.04
CA THR A 265 16.95 -4.14 5.84
C THR A 265 17.07 -3.52 4.46
N THR A 266 17.69 -2.34 4.37
CA THR A 266 17.86 -1.61 3.10
C THR A 266 19.12 -2.09 2.37
N ILE A 267 18.93 -2.71 1.20
CA ILE A 267 20.01 -3.11 0.29
C ILE A 267 19.57 -2.71 -1.12
N GLU A 268 20.14 -1.65 -1.70
CA GLU A 268 19.69 -1.14 -3.01
C GLU A 268 20.12 -2.07 -4.17
N ASP A 269 21.36 -2.57 -4.13
CA ASP A 269 21.95 -3.36 -5.21
C ASP A 269 21.41 -4.80 -5.23
N THR A 270 20.83 -5.22 -6.36
CA THR A 270 20.21 -6.55 -6.50
C THR A 270 21.21 -7.69 -6.42
N GLY A 271 22.46 -7.48 -6.87
CA GLY A 271 23.54 -8.45 -6.71
C GLY A 271 23.92 -8.65 -5.25
N ALA A 272 23.99 -7.56 -4.47
CA ALA A 272 24.22 -7.61 -3.04
C ALA A 272 23.08 -8.31 -2.29
N LYS A 273 21.81 -8.08 -2.66
CA LYS A 273 20.66 -8.82 -2.11
C LYS A 273 20.78 -10.32 -2.36
N ARG A 274 21.12 -10.71 -3.60
CA ARG A 274 21.34 -12.12 -3.98
C ARG A 274 22.44 -12.76 -3.13
N ASP A 275 23.56 -12.07 -2.95
CA ASP A 275 24.69 -12.59 -2.18
C ASP A 275 24.34 -12.69 -0.68
N ALA A 276 23.62 -11.71 -0.13
CA ALA A 276 23.09 -11.76 1.23
C ALA A 276 22.15 -12.94 1.46
N LEU A 277 21.24 -13.22 0.51
CA LEU A 277 20.34 -14.38 0.58
C LEU A 277 21.15 -15.69 0.56
N LYS A 278 22.14 -15.82 -0.33
CA LYS A 278 23.01 -17.01 -0.42
C LYS A 278 23.84 -17.24 0.85
N ASN A 279 24.19 -16.17 1.55
CA ASN A 279 24.92 -16.25 2.82
C ASN A 279 24.02 -16.49 4.04
N GLY A 280 22.69 -16.49 3.88
CA GLY A 280 21.74 -16.60 4.98
C GLY A 280 21.67 -15.35 5.86
N GLU A 281 22.03 -14.19 5.33
CA GLU A 281 21.95 -12.89 6.03
C GLU A 281 20.53 -12.29 5.95
N ILE A 282 19.77 -12.67 4.92
CA ILE A 282 18.37 -12.32 4.71
C ILE A 282 17.57 -13.59 4.34
N ASP A 283 16.27 -13.55 4.58
CA ASP A 283 15.33 -14.64 4.29
C ASP A 283 14.54 -14.42 3.00
N GLY A 284 14.49 -13.18 2.49
CA GLY A 284 13.79 -12.87 1.26
C GLY A 284 14.07 -11.48 0.71
N PHE A 285 13.83 -11.29 -0.58
CA PHE A 285 13.89 -9.99 -1.25
C PHE A 285 13.04 -10.00 -2.53
N ASP A 286 12.76 -8.83 -3.08
CA ASP A 286 12.09 -8.65 -4.37
C ASP A 286 12.98 -7.97 -5.41
N LEU A 287 12.47 -7.82 -6.64
CA LEU A 287 13.21 -7.29 -7.79
C LEU A 287 14.44 -8.13 -8.13
N VAL A 288 14.28 -9.46 -8.12
CA VAL A 288 15.32 -10.40 -8.56
C VAL A 288 15.72 -10.09 -9.99
N ALA A 289 17.01 -9.89 -10.25
CA ALA A 289 17.49 -9.65 -11.59
C ALA A 289 17.22 -10.89 -12.47
N PRO A 290 16.72 -10.74 -13.70
CA PRO A 290 16.42 -11.90 -14.56
C PRO A 290 17.62 -12.85 -14.76
N GLY A 291 18.84 -12.30 -14.80
CA GLY A 291 20.08 -13.09 -14.93
C GLY A 291 20.45 -13.92 -13.70
N ASP A 292 19.85 -13.65 -12.54
CA ASP A 292 20.14 -14.34 -11.28
C ASP A 292 19.20 -15.51 -10.97
N LEU A 293 18.06 -15.61 -11.66
CA LEU A 293 17.01 -16.60 -11.38
C LEU A 293 17.53 -18.05 -11.38
N ALA A 294 18.13 -18.48 -12.48
CA ALA A 294 18.65 -19.85 -12.60
C ALA A 294 19.70 -20.17 -11.51
N GLY A 295 20.58 -19.22 -11.20
CA GLY A 295 21.62 -19.40 -10.18
C GLY A 295 21.11 -19.35 -8.73
N LEU A 296 19.88 -18.89 -8.50
CA LEU A 296 19.19 -18.95 -7.21
C LEU A 296 18.43 -20.28 -7.09
N GLU A 297 17.73 -20.70 -8.14
CA GLU A 297 17.05 -22.00 -8.20
C GLU A 297 18.02 -23.17 -8.04
N GLU A 298 19.17 -23.14 -8.75
CA GLU A 298 20.24 -24.14 -8.60
C GLU A 298 20.84 -24.16 -7.19
N ALA A 299 20.79 -23.03 -6.47
CA ALA A 299 21.22 -22.92 -5.08
C ALA A 299 20.14 -23.40 -4.08
N GLY A 300 18.99 -23.86 -4.56
CA GLY A 300 17.88 -24.35 -3.73
C GLY A 300 17.02 -23.25 -3.11
N MET A 301 17.12 -22.02 -3.61
CA MET A 301 16.26 -20.91 -3.16
C MET A 301 14.89 -21.00 -3.84
N GLU A 302 13.84 -20.65 -3.09
CA GLU A 302 12.49 -20.58 -3.62
C GLU A 302 12.29 -19.27 -4.40
N ILE A 303 11.80 -19.39 -5.64
CA ILE A 303 11.42 -18.24 -6.46
C ILE A 303 9.90 -18.18 -6.52
N VAL A 304 9.34 -17.20 -5.82
CA VAL A 304 7.89 -16.94 -5.81
C VAL A 304 7.55 -15.96 -6.92
N GLN A 305 7.07 -16.46 -8.05
CA GLN A 305 6.64 -15.63 -9.17
C GLN A 305 5.17 -15.22 -9.01
N ARG A 306 4.92 -13.92 -8.87
CA ARG A 306 3.56 -13.38 -8.79
C ARG A 306 3.21 -12.68 -10.11
N PRO A 307 1.96 -12.81 -10.58
CA PRO A 307 1.46 -12.02 -11.70
C PRO A 307 1.66 -10.53 -11.44
N ALA A 308 2.12 -9.82 -12.47
CA ALA A 308 2.40 -8.40 -12.35
C ALA A 308 1.10 -7.59 -12.42
N PHE A 309 0.85 -6.78 -11.38
CA PHE A 309 -0.17 -5.73 -11.41
C PHE A 309 0.51 -4.35 -11.52
N ASN A 310 1.32 -4.17 -12.57
CA ASN A 310 2.05 -2.93 -12.82
C ASN A 310 2.23 -2.65 -14.32
N ILE A 311 2.66 -1.43 -14.63
CA ILE A 311 3.05 -1.01 -15.97
C ILE A 311 4.34 -0.20 -15.87
N LEU A 312 5.27 -0.45 -16.78
CA LEU A 312 6.43 0.42 -17.00
C LEU A 312 6.15 1.35 -18.19
N TYR A 313 6.31 2.65 -18.00
CA TYR A 313 6.11 3.64 -19.06
C TYR A 313 7.10 4.80 -18.96
N LEU A 314 7.26 5.52 -20.07
CA LEU A 314 8.01 6.77 -20.12
C LEU A 314 7.04 7.95 -19.96
N GLY A 315 7.04 8.58 -18.78
CA GLY A 315 6.30 9.82 -18.55
C GLY A 315 6.88 10.99 -19.35
N MET A 316 6.03 11.72 -20.07
CA MET A 316 6.42 12.91 -20.84
C MET A 316 5.72 14.15 -20.27
N ASN A 317 6.49 15.07 -19.68
CA ASN A 317 5.95 16.29 -19.09
C ASN A 317 5.51 17.28 -20.17
N GLN A 318 4.20 17.34 -20.41
CA GLN A 318 3.59 18.17 -21.46
C GLN A 318 3.64 19.69 -21.18
N ALA A 319 4.06 20.10 -19.98
CA ALA A 319 4.29 21.52 -19.66
C ALA A 319 5.65 22.03 -20.16
N VAL A 320 6.53 21.14 -20.65
CA VAL A 320 7.89 21.46 -21.08
C VAL A 320 8.02 21.31 -22.59
N SER A 321 8.45 22.36 -23.27
CA SER A 321 8.71 22.30 -24.72
C SER A 321 9.99 21.50 -25.04
N PRO A 322 10.02 20.65 -26.10
CA PRO A 322 8.98 20.43 -27.12
C PRO A 322 8.02 19.27 -26.83
N LEU A 323 7.93 18.79 -25.57
CA LEU A 323 7.04 17.69 -25.19
C LEU A 323 5.57 18.11 -25.11
N ASP A 324 5.27 19.41 -25.25
CA ASP A 324 3.91 19.94 -25.41
C ASP A 324 3.28 19.53 -26.77
N ASP A 325 4.09 19.35 -27.82
CA ASP A 325 3.64 18.92 -29.14
C ASP A 325 3.36 17.39 -29.18
N PRO A 326 2.12 16.95 -29.49
CA PRO A 326 1.80 15.53 -29.62
C PRO A 326 2.60 14.80 -30.71
N LEU A 327 3.01 15.48 -31.80
CA LEU A 327 3.81 14.87 -32.86
C LEU A 327 5.22 14.53 -32.38
N VAL A 328 5.79 15.35 -31.50
CA VAL A 328 7.08 15.07 -30.87
C VAL A 328 6.98 13.85 -29.96
N ARG A 329 5.92 13.77 -29.14
CA ARG A 329 5.69 12.60 -28.27
C ARG A 329 5.47 11.32 -29.06
N GLN A 330 4.72 11.38 -30.17
CA GLN A 330 4.55 10.25 -31.09
C GLN A 330 5.88 9.83 -31.74
N ALA A 331 6.70 10.80 -32.17
CA ALA A 331 8.01 10.50 -32.74
C ALA A 331 8.94 9.82 -31.71
N ILE A 332 8.93 10.27 -30.45
CA ILE A 332 9.66 9.61 -29.35
C ILE A 332 9.14 8.18 -29.14
N ALA A 333 7.82 7.99 -29.06
CA ALA A 333 7.23 6.67 -28.87
C ALA A 333 7.58 5.69 -30.00
N HIS A 334 7.60 6.15 -31.26
CA HIS A 334 8.01 5.33 -32.41
C HIS A 334 9.52 5.07 -32.48
N ALA A 335 10.34 5.89 -31.82
CA ALA A 335 11.79 5.72 -31.80
C ALA A 335 12.26 4.70 -30.75
N ILE A 336 11.40 4.35 -29.80
CA ILE A 336 11.71 3.37 -28.74
C ILE A 336 11.29 1.99 -29.21
N ASP A 337 12.27 1.10 -29.36
CA ASP A 337 12.02 -0.33 -29.55
C ASP A 337 11.64 -0.96 -28.21
N LYS A 338 10.33 -0.97 -27.93
CA LYS A 338 9.78 -1.50 -26.67
C LYS A 338 10.08 -2.98 -26.48
N GLN A 339 10.10 -3.77 -27.57
CA GLN A 339 10.39 -5.20 -27.49
C GLN A 339 11.85 -5.43 -27.10
N ALA A 340 12.78 -4.69 -27.73
CA ALA A 340 14.18 -4.77 -27.37
C ALA A 340 14.43 -4.36 -25.91
N VAL A 341 13.70 -3.36 -25.39
CA VAL A 341 13.75 -3.00 -23.97
C VAL A 341 13.25 -4.16 -23.10
N ALA A 342 12.06 -4.71 -23.39
CA ALA A 342 11.48 -5.80 -22.62
C ALA A 342 12.40 -7.03 -22.58
N ASP A 343 12.91 -7.47 -23.72
CA ASP A 343 13.75 -8.66 -23.85
C ASP A 343 15.10 -8.52 -23.12
N GLN A 344 15.64 -7.30 -23.03
CA GLN A 344 16.98 -7.06 -22.47
C GLN A 344 16.97 -6.72 -20.98
N THR A 345 15.91 -6.10 -20.47
CA THR A 345 15.92 -5.52 -19.12
C THR A 345 14.82 -6.03 -18.21
N LEU A 346 13.75 -6.63 -18.75
CA LEU A 346 12.57 -7.01 -17.96
C LEU A 346 12.46 -8.54 -17.77
N PRO A 347 11.74 -8.99 -16.74
CA PRO A 347 11.54 -10.43 -16.51
C PRO A 347 10.81 -11.13 -17.66
N PRO A 348 11.02 -12.46 -17.83
CA PRO A 348 10.24 -13.28 -18.74
C PRO A 348 8.73 -13.12 -18.49
N GLY A 349 7.94 -13.08 -19.56
CA GLY A 349 6.48 -12.85 -19.49
C GLY A 349 6.05 -11.38 -19.56
N THR A 350 7.00 -10.45 -19.74
CA THR A 350 6.66 -9.04 -19.99
C THR A 350 6.02 -8.88 -21.37
N GLU A 351 4.83 -8.27 -21.39
CA GLU A 351 4.11 -7.95 -22.62
C GLU A 351 4.25 -6.46 -22.97
N VAL A 352 4.46 -6.19 -24.26
CA VAL A 352 4.52 -4.83 -24.78
C VAL A 352 3.13 -4.39 -25.20
N ALA A 353 2.66 -3.27 -24.64
CA ALA A 353 1.43 -2.59 -25.03
C ALA A 353 1.55 -1.80 -26.34
#